data_AF-A0A7V3RY55-F1
#
_entry.id   AF-A0A7V3RY55-F1
#
_cell.length_a   1.000
_cell.length_b   1.000
_cell.length_c   1.000
_cell.angle_alpha   90.00
_cell.angle_beta   90.00
_cell.angle_gamma   90.00
#
_symmetry.space_group_name_H-M   'P 1'
#
loop_
_entity.id
_entity.type
_entity.pdbx_description
1 polymer ?
#
loop_
_entity_poly.entity_id
_entity_poly.type
_entity_poly.pdbx_seq_one_letter_code
_entity_poly.pdbx_strand_id
1 'polypeptide(L)'
;MKRFGVGAGFLVLIFAWTAQAQSNHKYDPVVVQGVSLPAVLGAKPSELRLFAYDGKKFQPVLYQIDERYDEMLYWQWTRRRREMVYALNMGPKAAPDPDPYFDRDDELAFMSWDAGPKAPEGSGPPASSVCQEIKLTAPDTKES
;
A
#
# COMPACT_ATOMS: atom_id res chain seq x y z
N MET A 1 37.77 -35.94 -2.76
CA MET A 1 36.29 -36.01 -2.76
C MET A 1 35.77 -35.03 -1.72
N LYS A 2 35.24 -33.87 -2.14
CA LYS A 2 34.60 -32.87 -1.25
C LYS A 2 33.14 -32.74 -1.68
N ARG A 3 32.24 -32.86 -0.71
CA ARG A 3 30.79 -33.02 -0.88
C ARG A 3 30.15 -31.73 -1.39
N PHE A 4 29.32 -31.85 -2.41
CA PHE A 4 28.38 -30.83 -2.86
C PHE A 4 27.30 -30.63 -1.79
N GLY A 5 27.21 -29.41 -1.24
CA GLY A 5 26.04 -28.97 -0.49
C GLY A 5 25.09 -28.26 -1.44
N VAL A 6 24.06 -28.95 -1.91
CA VAL A 6 22.94 -28.32 -2.61
C VAL A 6 22.09 -27.66 -1.52
N GLY A 7 22.29 -26.36 -1.31
CA GLY A 7 21.37 -25.55 -0.52
C GLY A 7 20.07 -25.43 -1.29
N ALA A 8 19.05 -26.18 -0.88
CA ALA A 8 17.69 -26.02 -1.36
C ALA A 8 17.19 -24.63 -0.92
N GLY A 9 17.27 -23.66 -1.83
CA GLY A 9 16.59 -22.38 -1.66
C GLY A 9 15.10 -22.62 -1.63
N PHE A 10 14.48 -22.49 -0.46
CA PHE A 10 13.03 -22.45 -0.34
C PHE A 10 12.51 -21.13 -0.90
N LEU A 11 11.94 -21.19 -2.10
CA LEU A 11 11.10 -20.11 -2.62
C LEU A 11 9.72 -20.25 -1.96
N VAL A 12 9.44 -19.43 -0.95
CA VAL A 12 8.09 -19.35 -0.37
C VAL A 12 7.27 -18.40 -1.23
N LEU A 13 6.48 -18.96 -2.15
CA LEU A 13 5.42 -18.22 -2.83
C LEU A 13 4.25 -18.06 -1.86
N ILE A 14 4.18 -16.91 -1.19
CA ILE A 14 3.05 -16.56 -0.33
C ILE A 14 1.87 -16.23 -1.26
N PHE A 15 0.76 -16.93 -1.06
CA PHE A 15 -0.52 -16.70 -1.76
C PHE A 15 -0.88 -15.21 -1.74
N ALA A 16 -1.13 -14.65 -2.92
CA ALA A 16 -1.42 -13.25 -3.13
C ALA A 16 -2.72 -12.85 -2.43
N TRP A 17 -2.60 -12.21 -1.27
CA TRP A 17 -3.68 -11.36 -0.76
C TRP A 17 -3.85 -10.24 -1.79
N THR A 18 -4.92 -10.30 -2.57
CA THR A 18 -5.22 -9.23 -3.52
C THR A 18 -5.89 -8.12 -2.72
N ALA A 19 -5.26 -6.96 -2.63
CA ALA A 19 -5.93 -5.79 -2.06
C ALA A 19 -7.00 -5.33 -3.06
N GLN A 20 -8.22 -5.09 -2.60
CA GLN A 20 -9.27 -4.49 -3.44
C GLN A 20 -9.36 -3.01 -3.14
N ALA A 21 -9.42 -2.19 -4.19
CA ALA A 21 -9.66 -0.77 -4.05
C ALA A 21 -10.75 -0.32 -5.03
N GLN A 22 -11.61 0.60 -4.59
CA GLN A 22 -12.71 1.13 -5.39
C GLN A 22 -12.30 2.45 -6.03
N SER A 23 -12.65 2.65 -7.30
CA SER A 23 -12.60 3.96 -7.96
C SER A 23 -13.87 4.21 -8.75
N ASN A 24 -14.56 5.32 -8.50
CA ASN A 24 -15.82 5.64 -9.15
C ASN A 24 -15.59 6.20 -10.57
N HIS A 25 -14.44 6.84 -10.80
CA HIS A 25 -14.06 7.44 -12.09
C HIS A 25 -12.55 7.38 -12.37
N LYS A 26 -12.20 7.56 -13.65
CA LYS A 26 -10.81 7.59 -14.15
C LYS A 26 -9.91 8.59 -13.38
N TYR A 27 -10.46 9.70 -12.93
CA TYR A 27 -9.71 10.79 -12.29
C TYR A 27 -9.76 10.75 -10.76
N ASP A 28 -10.34 9.71 -10.18
CA ASP A 28 -10.45 9.62 -8.73
C ASP A 28 -9.13 9.12 -8.12
N PRO A 29 -8.78 9.62 -6.93
CA PRO A 29 -7.76 8.98 -6.13
C PRO A 29 -8.26 7.59 -5.71
N VAL A 30 -7.33 6.66 -5.66
CA VAL A 30 -7.48 5.34 -5.05
C VAL A 30 -6.72 5.38 -3.73
N VAL A 31 -7.41 5.06 -2.65
CA VAL A 31 -6.82 4.95 -1.31
C VAL A 31 -6.91 3.50 -0.85
N VAL A 32 -5.77 2.91 -0.51
CA VAL A 32 -5.65 1.54 -0.01
C VAL A 32 -5.11 1.60 1.41
N GLN A 33 -5.85 1.05 2.36
CA GLN A 33 -5.40 0.97 3.75
C GLN A 33 -4.27 -0.05 3.90
N GLY A 34 -3.27 0.24 4.72
CA GLY A 34 -2.11 -0.62 4.96
C GLY A 34 -2.50 -2.01 5.48
N VAL A 35 -3.57 -2.11 6.27
CA VAL A 35 -4.16 -3.41 6.67
C VAL A 35 -4.52 -4.33 5.49
N SER A 36 -4.77 -3.77 4.31
CA SER A 36 -5.05 -4.52 3.08
C SER A 36 -3.79 -4.94 2.32
N LEU A 37 -2.61 -4.53 2.78
CA LEU A 37 -1.30 -4.72 2.16
C LEU A 37 -0.33 -5.52 3.06
N PRO A 38 -0.73 -6.71 3.59
CA PRO A 38 0.05 -7.44 4.58
C PRO A 38 1.45 -7.86 4.12
N ALA A 39 1.69 -8.02 2.82
CA ALA A 39 3.00 -8.47 2.34
C ALA A 39 4.08 -7.38 2.46
N VAL A 40 3.70 -6.11 2.57
CA VAL A 40 4.65 -4.98 2.60
C VAL A 40 4.67 -4.23 3.93
N LEU A 41 3.93 -4.72 4.94
CA LEU A 41 3.99 -4.18 6.30
C LEU A 41 5.41 -4.28 6.89
N GLY A 42 5.82 -3.27 7.64
CA GLY A 42 7.16 -3.14 8.22
C GLY A 42 8.23 -2.67 7.23
N ALA A 43 7.88 -2.44 5.97
CA ALA A 43 8.79 -1.81 5.01
C ALA A 43 8.95 -0.32 5.33
N LYS A 44 10.12 0.26 5.03
CA LYS A 44 10.27 1.71 5.11
C LYS A 44 9.50 2.35 3.94
N PRO A 45 8.76 3.45 4.15
CA PRO A 45 8.07 4.14 3.04
C PRO A 45 8.99 4.49 1.87
N SER A 46 10.26 4.83 2.14
CA SER A 46 11.29 5.13 1.13
C SER A 46 11.73 3.93 0.27
N GLU A 47 11.41 2.70 0.67
CA GLU A 47 11.74 1.45 -0.02
C GLU A 47 10.54 0.89 -0.81
N LEU A 48 9.33 1.36 -0.51
CA LEU A 48 8.13 0.98 -1.26
C LEU A 48 8.19 1.51 -2.69
N ARG A 49 7.56 0.81 -3.64
CA ARG A 49 7.40 1.24 -5.02
C ARG A 49 6.05 0.74 -5.52
N LEU A 50 5.32 1.59 -6.24
CA LEU A 50 4.08 1.20 -6.90
C LEU A 50 4.32 1.06 -8.41
N PHE A 51 3.80 -0.02 -9.00
CA PHE A 51 3.91 -0.29 -10.43
C PHE A 51 2.55 -0.63 -11.03
N ALA A 52 2.34 -0.21 -12.27
CA ALA A 52 1.27 -0.67 -13.14
C ALA A 52 1.84 -1.42 -14.33
N TYR A 53 1.12 -2.43 -14.83
CA TYR A 53 1.50 -3.15 -16.04
C TYR A 53 0.87 -2.49 -17.26
N ASP A 54 1.65 -2.09 -18.27
CA ASP A 54 1.16 -1.36 -19.47
C ASP A 54 0.70 -2.30 -20.62
N GLY A 55 0.71 -3.61 -20.38
CA GLY A 55 0.49 -4.64 -21.41
C GLY A 55 1.79 -5.30 -21.92
N LYS A 56 2.95 -4.69 -21.67
CA LYS A 56 4.27 -5.21 -22.07
C LYS A 56 5.28 -5.22 -20.93
N LYS A 57 5.24 -4.24 -20.03
CA LYS A 57 6.19 -4.07 -18.93
C LYS A 57 5.53 -3.41 -17.72
N PHE A 58 6.20 -3.52 -16.58
CA PHE A 58 5.87 -2.75 -15.39
C PHE A 58 6.45 -1.33 -15.52
N GLN A 59 5.63 -0.33 -15.25
CA GLN A 59 6.00 1.08 -15.19
C GLN A 59 5.73 1.64 -13.79
N PRO A 60 6.59 2.51 -13.26
CA PRO A 60 6.37 3.11 -11.95
C PRO A 60 5.14 4.03 -11.99
N VAL A 61 4.38 4.03 -10.90
CA VAL A 61 3.23 4.90 -10.67
C VAL A 61 3.59 5.89 -9.56
N LEU A 62 3.18 7.14 -9.72
CA LEU A 62 3.30 8.12 -8.65
C LEU A 62 2.29 7.79 -7.54
N TYR A 63 2.76 7.77 -6.31
CA TYR A 63 1.94 7.44 -5.15
C TYR A 63 2.37 8.28 -3.95
N GLN A 64 1.53 8.26 -2.94
CA GLN A 64 1.76 8.87 -1.64
C GLN A 64 1.53 7.81 -0.57
N ILE A 65 2.37 7.84 0.47
CA ILE A 65 2.13 7.12 1.72
C ILE A 65 1.76 8.19 2.73
N ASP A 66 0.55 8.08 3.25
CA ASP A 66 0.05 8.90 4.32
C ASP A 66 0.19 8.11 5.62
N GLU A 67 1.21 8.49 6.40
CA GLU A 67 1.42 7.96 7.74
C GLU A 67 0.33 8.48 8.69
N ARG A 68 -0.26 7.58 9.48
CA ARG A 68 -1.34 7.93 10.42
C ARG A 68 -1.22 7.15 11.71
N TYR A 69 -1.58 7.82 12.81
CA TYR A 69 -1.58 7.21 14.13
C TYR A 69 -2.81 7.60 14.96
N ASP A 70 -3.15 6.78 15.96
CA ASP A 70 -4.24 7.03 16.91
C ASP A 70 -3.83 8.09 17.95
N GLU A 71 -4.54 9.21 17.99
CA GLU A 71 -4.30 10.28 18.96
C GLU A 71 -5.54 10.59 19.82
N MET A 72 -5.31 10.89 21.10
CA MET A 72 -6.37 11.35 22.01
C MET A 72 -6.61 12.85 21.87
N LEU A 73 -7.69 13.22 21.20
CA LEU A 73 -8.05 14.62 20.97
C LEU A 73 -9.04 15.16 22.03
N TYR A 74 -8.84 16.41 22.43
CA TYR A 74 -9.74 17.18 23.30
C TYR A 74 -10.63 18.07 22.44
N TRP A 75 -11.95 17.87 22.53
CA TRP A 75 -12.92 18.73 21.81
C TRP A 75 -13.81 19.54 22.76
N GLN A 76 -13.88 19.13 24.04
CA GLN A 76 -14.42 19.91 25.16
C GLN A 76 -13.58 19.60 26.41
N TRP A 77 -13.56 20.49 27.40
CA TRP A 77 -12.74 20.34 28.62
C TRP A 77 -12.98 19.05 29.41
N THR A 78 -14.13 18.39 29.24
CA THR A 78 -14.46 17.09 29.84
C THR A 78 -14.51 15.91 28.87
N ARG A 79 -14.42 16.14 27.55
CA ARG A 79 -14.68 15.08 26.55
C ARG A 79 -13.45 14.82 25.70
N ARG A 80 -13.07 13.55 25.64
CA ARG A 80 -11.94 13.05 24.87
C ARG A 80 -12.43 11.97 23.91
N ARG A 81 -11.82 11.88 22.73
CA ARG A 81 -12.00 10.76 21.80
C ARG A 81 -10.67 10.42 21.17
N ARG A 82 -10.47 9.14 20.89
CA ARG A 82 -9.39 8.69 20.00
C ARG A 82 -9.82 8.93 18.56
N GLU A 83 -8.89 9.42 17.76
CA GLU A 83 -9.10 9.70 16.35
C GLU A 83 -7.81 9.40 15.60
N MET A 84 -7.95 8.81 14.41
CA MET A 84 -6.82 8.67 13.49
C MET A 84 -6.45 10.05 12.97
N VAL A 85 -5.19 10.42 13.13
CA VAL A 85 -4.65 11.69 12.64
C VAL A 85 -3.47 11.43 11.70
N TYR A 86 -3.24 12.34 10.77
CA TYR A 86 -2.09 12.28 9.88
C TYR A 86 -0.83 12.71 10.59
N ALA A 87 0.27 12.00 10.33
CA ALA A 87 1.60 12.49 10.63
C ALA A 87 1.90 13.70 9.74
N LEU A 88 2.32 14.80 10.37
CA LEU A 88 2.61 16.05 9.69
C LEU A 88 4.08 16.40 9.88
N ASN A 89 4.77 16.65 8.78
CA ASN A 89 6.18 17.02 8.77
C ASN A 89 6.43 18.52 8.99
N MET A 90 5.40 19.36 8.88
CA MET A 90 5.52 20.80 9.05
C MET A 90 4.25 21.47 9.57
N GLY A 91 4.42 22.68 10.12
CA GLY A 91 3.34 23.49 10.66
C GLY A 91 3.13 23.33 12.18
N PRO A 92 2.17 24.07 12.76
CA PRO A 92 1.97 24.11 14.21
C PRO A 92 1.51 22.81 14.86
N LYS A 93 1.02 21.86 14.05
CA LYS A 93 0.58 20.52 14.46
C LYS A 93 1.51 19.43 13.92
N ALA A 94 2.74 19.80 13.51
CA ALA A 94 3.71 18.83 13.06
C ALA A 94 4.00 17.82 14.17
N ALA A 95 3.76 16.55 13.87
CA ALA A 95 4.03 15.42 14.72
C ALA A 95 4.37 14.24 13.80
N PRO A 96 5.53 13.60 13.97
CA PRO A 96 5.86 12.41 13.20
C PRO A 96 4.99 11.24 13.64
N ASP A 97 4.88 10.23 12.79
CA ASP A 97 4.34 8.95 13.20
C ASP A 97 5.22 8.33 14.30
N PRO A 98 4.65 7.86 15.42
CA PRO A 98 5.39 7.05 16.39
C PRO A 98 6.00 5.77 15.80
N ASP A 99 5.39 5.16 14.79
CA ASP A 99 5.94 4.05 14.02
C ASP A 99 6.39 4.55 12.63
N PRO A 100 7.72 4.63 12.36
CA PRO A 100 8.23 5.15 11.09
C PRO A 100 8.20 4.11 9.93
N TYR A 101 7.60 2.94 10.15
CA TYR A 101 7.47 1.89 9.14
C TYR A 101 6.04 1.82 8.62
N PHE A 102 5.89 1.42 7.36
CA PHE A 102 4.56 1.24 6.78
C PHE A 102 3.77 0.19 7.56
N ASP A 103 2.65 0.59 8.14
CA ASP A 103 1.88 -0.25 9.05
C ASP A 103 0.41 -0.40 8.65
N ARG A 104 -0.45 -0.80 9.60
CA ARG A 104 -1.83 -1.17 9.30
C ARG A 104 -2.75 0.03 9.16
N ASP A 105 -2.44 1.12 9.83
CA ASP A 105 -3.21 2.35 9.88
C ASP A 105 -2.80 3.34 8.80
N ASP A 106 -1.66 3.14 8.15
CA ASP A 106 -1.24 3.94 7.01
C ASP A 106 -2.15 3.81 5.78
N GLU A 107 -2.01 4.78 4.88
CA GLU A 107 -2.71 4.79 3.60
C GLU A 107 -1.75 4.91 2.41
N LEU A 108 -1.94 4.07 1.40
CA LEU A 108 -1.34 4.20 0.09
C LEU A 108 -2.33 4.88 -0.85
N ALA A 109 -1.98 6.06 -1.36
CA ALA A 109 -2.79 6.83 -2.30
C ALA A 109 -2.13 6.94 -3.68
N PHE A 110 -2.91 6.78 -4.75
CA PHE A 110 -2.48 6.97 -6.14
C PHE A 110 -3.69 7.30 -7.01
N MET A 111 -3.50 7.60 -8.30
CA MET A 111 -4.62 7.97 -9.18
C MET A 111 -5.12 6.77 -9.98
N SER A 112 -6.45 6.62 -10.10
CA SER A 112 -7.06 5.48 -10.82
C SER A 112 -6.60 5.37 -12.28
N TRP A 113 -6.38 6.50 -12.97
CA TRP A 113 -5.91 6.53 -14.35
C TRP A 113 -4.50 5.96 -14.58
N ASP A 114 -3.71 5.75 -13.53
CA ASP A 114 -2.34 5.27 -13.60
C ASP A 114 -2.29 3.74 -13.52
N ALA A 115 -3.43 3.11 -13.20
CA ALA A 115 -3.58 1.66 -13.24
C ALA A 115 -3.54 1.14 -14.68
N GLY A 116 -3.17 -0.13 -14.81
CA GLY A 116 -3.07 -0.82 -16.09
C GLY A 116 -3.83 -2.14 -16.11
N PRO A 117 -3.83 -2.86 -17.24
CA PRO A 117 -4.33 -4.23 -17.30
C PRO A 117 -3.64 -5.15 -16.28
N LYS A 118 -4.29 -6.25 -15.95
CA LYS A 118 -3.70 -7.31 -15.12
C LYS A 118 -2.42 -7.84 -15.79
N ALA A 119 -1.36 -7.98 -15.00
CA ALA A 119 -0.11 -8.57 -15.46
C ALA A 119 -0.24 -10.10 -15.70
N PRO A 120 0.60 -10.70 -16.56
CA PRO A 120 0.67 -12.15 -16.71
C PRO A 120 0.93 -12.87 -15.37
N GLU A 121 0.37 -14.06 -15.21
CA GLU A 121 0.57 -14.86 -14.00
C GLU A 121 2.07 -15.16 -13.77
N GLY A 122 2.52 -15.02 -12.53
CA GLY A 122 3.92 -15.21 -12.16
C GLY A 122 4.87 -14.09 -12.60
N SER A 123 4.39 -13.05 -13.27
CA SER A 123 5.18 -11.86 -13.56
C SER A 123 5.16 -10.88 -12.38
N GLY A 124 6.25 -10.12 -12.23
CA GLY A 124 6.38 -9.09 -11.21
C GLY A 124 7.31 -7.97 -11.66
N PRO A 125 7.26 -6.81 -11.00
CA PRO A 125 8.18 -5.72 -11.29
C PRO A 125 9.63 -6.16 -11.06
N PRO A 126 10.59 -5.58 -11.81
CA PRO A 126 11.99 -5.95 -11.67
C PRO A 126 12.50 -5.66 -10.24
N ALA A 127 13.35 -6.55 -9.73
CA ALA A 127 14.03 -6.42 -8.44
C ALA A 127 13.13 -6.44 -7.17
N SER A 128 11.86 -6.87 -7.26
CA SER A 128 11.04 -7.07 -6.06
C SER A 128 11.40 -8.40 -5.35
N SER A 129 11.83 -8.32 -4.08
CA SER A 129 11.95 -9.49 -3.19
C SER A 129 10.58 -9.90 -2.60
N VAL A 130 9.68 -8.93 -2.43
CA VAL A 130 8.31 -9.10 -1.95
C VAL A 130 7.40 -8.17 -2.77
N CYS A 131 6.21 -8.65 -3.15
CA CYS A 131 5.25 -7.88 -3.95
C CYS A 131 3.83 -8.31 -3.60
N GLN A 132 2.88 -7.36 -3.67
CA GLN A 132 1.45 -7.64 -3.53
C GLN A 132 0.67 -6.99 -4.68
N GLU A 133 -0.29 -7.73 -5.24
CA GLU A 133 -1.18 -7.21 -6.28
C GLU A 133 -2.31 -6.37 -5.64
N ILE A 134 -2.55 -5.19 -6.21
CA ILE A 134 -3.71 -4.35 -5.92
C ILE A 134 -4.66 -4.46 -7.11
N LYS A 135 -5.86 -5.00 -6.89
CA LYS A 135 -6.92 -5.08 -7.88
C LYS A 135 -7.88 -3.91 -7.70
N LEU A 136 -7.99 -3.09 -8.72
CA LEU A 136 -9.05 -2.08 -8.80
C LEU A 136 -10.35 -2.71 -9.25
N THR A 137 -11.43 -2.39 -8.55
CA THR A 137 -12.80 -2.74 -8.94
C THR A 137 -13.60 -1.46 -9.09
N ALA A 138 -14.30 -1.30 -10.21
CA ALA A 138 -15.34 -0.29 -10.31
C ALA A 138 -16.39 -0.57 -9.21
N PRO A 139 -16.92 0.45 -8.53
CA PRO A 139 -18.00 0.25 -7.58
C PRO A 139 -19.21 -0.33 -8.30
N ASP A 140 -19.96 -1.18 -7.59
CA ASP A 140 -21.23 -1.71 -8.08
C ASP A 140 -22.18 -0.52 -8.34
N THR A 141 -22.33 -0.13 -9.60
CA THR A 141 -23.40 0.78 -10.01
C THR A 141 -24.73 0.07 -9.81
N LYS A 142 -25.32 0.21 -8.61
CA LYS A 142 -26.77 0.11 -8.47
C LYS A 142 -27.32 1.40 -9.07
N GLU A 143 -27.70 1.35 -10.34
CA GLU A 143 -28.55 2.41 -10.90
C GLU A 143 -29.83 2.47 -10.06
N SER A 144 -30.09 3.64 -9.47
CA SER A 144 -31.33 4.00 -8.78
C SER A 144 -32.21 4.82 -9.69
#